data_AF-A0A077W6V2-F1
#
_entry.id   AF-A0A077W6V2-F1
#
_cell.length_a   1.000
_cell.length_b   1.000
_cell.length_c   1.000
_cell.angle_alpha   90.00
_cell.angle_beta   90.00
_cell.angle_gamma   90.00
#
_symmetry.space_group_name_H-M   'P 1'
#
loop_
_entity.id
_entity.type
_entity.pdbx_description
1 polymer ?
#
loop_
_entity_poly.entity_id
_entity_poly.type
_entity_poly.pdbx_seq_one_letter_code
_entity_poly.pdbx_strand_id
1 'polypeptide(L)'
;MGILDGTTPLAQLRYRDDTLPTDTSIAQKRTEESVLECYATYAPHNVRRKPLESVRLERENHIPYLKRGLNHLSRWMVVLDASKPWLAYWILHSLDLLEADITPDIIERGIASIRSWQHPDGGFSGGPNQLAHLATTYAAVNALAIIGTKEAYDVIDRQSLYAFLLRMKQPDGSFTMHTGGEIDIRGSYCALSVAAMTNLLTPELTNGCSDFIKRSQTYEGGIGPYPGKEAHNGYTFCGLAAMEILGETHTLNVDKLTKWCVSRQMELEGGFQGRTNKLVDGCYSFWGAGDFPILHAEVNRRNNQPGSDYLLDRDALQEYILICCQSEYGGLIDKPGKGPDYYHTCYCLSGLSTVQHMVIIDNEKAAMIRERGVDSSRGGIGSLMWKCNNDLTVFGDVENLLAPTHPIHNISVHKARAIIHYFYRDELAGITDLLPTDEAPLEE
;
A
#
# COMPACT_ATOMS: atom_id res chain seq x y z
N MET A 1 1.82 -22.99 -2.47
CA MET A 1 1.33 -23.94 -1.43
C MET A 1 1.39 -23.15 -0.16
N GLY A 2 0.22 -22.82 0.38
CA GLY A 2 0.05 -22.08 1.62
C GLY A 2 0.08 -22.99 2.85
N ILE A 3 -0.54 -22.53 3.93
CA ILE A 3 -0.52 -23.20 5.23
C ILE A 3 -1.49 -24.38 5.26
N LEU A 4 -2.66 -24.26 4.64
CA LEU A 4 -3.75 -25.25 4.74
C LEU A 4 -3.69 -26.36 3.69
N ASP A 5 -2.96 -26.16 2.59
CA ASP A 5 -2.65 -27.18 1.58
C ASP A 5 -1.19 -27.66 1.63
N GLY A 6 -0.37 -27.08 2.51
CA GLY A 6 1.01 -27.47 2.77
C GLY A 6 1.17 -28.86 3.42
N THR A 7 2.41 -29.37 3.39
CA THR A 7 2.75 -30.70 3.93
C THR A 7 3.15 -30.69 5.40
N THR A 8 3.45 -29.51 5.96
CA THR A 8 3.85 -29.35 7.37
C THR A 8 2.62 -29.32 8.26
N PRO A 9 2.51 -30.18 9.29
CA PRO A 9 1.39 -30.14 10.22
C PRO A 9 1.31 -28.80 10.98
N LEU A 10 0.12 -28.22 11.12
CA LEU A 10 -0.10 -26.94 11.82
C LEU A 10 0.54 -26.89 13.22
N ALA A 11 0.52 -28.00 13.95
CA ALA A 11 1.13 -28.09 15.28
C ALA A 11 2.66 -27.88 15.27
N GLN A 12 3.33 -28.16 14.15
CA GLN A 12 4.78 -27.98 14.00
C GLN A 12 5.16 -26.54 13.63
N LEU A 13 4.21 -25.76 13.09
CA LEU A 13 4.37 -24.34 12.74
C LEU A 13 4.22 -23.41 13.96
N ARG A 14 3.75 -23.94 15.10
CA ARG A 14 3.59 -23.15 16.33
C ARG A 14 4.91 -22.63 16.85
N TYR A 15 4.89 -21.41 17.38
CA TYR A 15 6.03 -20.80 18.03
C TYR A 15 6.54 -21.65 19.20
N ARG A 16 7.85 -21.89 19.20
CA ARG A 16 8.57 -22.58 20.27
C ARG A 16 9.25 -21.53 21.13
N ASP A 17 8.87 -21.48 22.40
CA ASP A 17 9.43 -20.52 23.36
C ASP A 17 10.63 -21.06 24.13
N ASP A 18 11.22 -22.17 23.67
CA ASP A 18 12.39 -22.83 24.26
C ASP A 18 12.27 -23.05 25.78
N THR A 19 11.05 -23.32 26.25
CA THR A 19 10.69 -23.46 27.67
C THR A 19 10.92 -22.21 28.55
N LEU A 20 11.07 -21.04 27.92
CA LEU A 20 11.27 -19.74 28.56
C LEU A 20 10.09 -18.80 28.24
N PRO A 21 8.99 -18.86 29.02
CA PRO A 21 7.85 -17.99 28.78
C PRO A 21 8.20 -16.52 29.06
N THR A 22 7.75 -15.65 28.15
CA THR A 22 7.85 -14.19 28.26
C THR A 22 6.52 -13.58 27.83
N ASP A 23 6.31 -12.29 28.09
CA ASP A 23 5.10 -11.60 27.61
C ASP A 23 4.93 -11.72 26.08
N THR A 24 6.03 -11.69 25.34
CA THR A 24 6.04 -11.91 23.89
C THR A 24 5.56 -13.30 23.52
N SER A 25 6.16 -14.36 24.10
CA SER A 25 5.80 -15.74 23.73
C SER A 25 4.40 -16.12 24.19
N ILE A 26 3.95 -15.60 25.33
CA ILE A 26 2.58 -15.77 25.82
C ILE A 26 1.58 -15.09 24.87
N ALA A 27 1.86 -13.86 24.44
CA ALA A 27 1.00 -13.16 23.48
C ALA A 27 0.97 -13.88 22.12
N GLN A 28 2.12 -14.31 21.60
CA GLN A 28 2.23 -15.05 20.36
C GLN A 28 1.40 -16.34 20.39
N LYS A 29 1.58 -17.18 21.43
CA LYS A 29 0.82 -18.42 21.58
C LYS A 29 -0.70 -18.21 21.64
N ARG A 30 -1.16 -17.14 22.30
CA ARG A 30 -2.59 -16.77 22.32
C ARG A 30 -3.11 -16.34 20.96
N THR A 31 -2.30 -15.59 20.20
CA THR A 31 -2.66 -15.20 18.82
C THR A 31 -2.73 -16.42 17.90
N GLU A 32 -1.76 -17.33 17.98
CA GLU A 32 -1.80 -18.60 17.24
C GLU A 32 -3.05 -19.43 17.57
N GLU A 33 -3.45 -19.48 18.84
CA GLU A 33 -4.68 -20.18 19.24
C GLU A 33 -5.91 -19.60 18.53
N SER A 34 -6.06 -18.28 18.53
CA SER A 34 -7.18 -17.61 17.85
C SER A 34 -7.20 -17.84 16.33
N VAL A 35 -6.02 -17.92 15.70
CA VAL A 35 -5.91 -18.20 14.26
C VAL A 35 -6.19 -19.68 13.95
N LEU A 36 -5.69 -20.60 14.78
CA LEU A 36 -5.98 -22.03 14.64
C LEU A 36 -7.47 -22.33 14.78
N GLU A 37 -8.20 -21.59 15.64
CA GLU A 37 -9.65 -21.69 15.73
C GLU A 37 -10.34 -21.34 14.40
N CYS A 38 -9.89 -20.28 13.72
CA CYS A 38 -10.38 -19.92 12.38
C CYS A 38 -10.04 -21.00 11.34
N TYR A 39 -8.80 -21.49 11.35
CA TYR A 39 -8.31 -22.52 10.42
C TYR A 39 -8.90 -23.91 10.64
N ALA A 40 -9.45 -24.20 11.82
CA ALA A 40 -9.92 -25.52 12.20
C ALA A 40 -10.84 -26.17 11.15
N THR A 41 -11.75 -25.39 10.54
CA THR A 41 -12.72 -25.89 9.55
C THR A 41 -12.08 -26.33 8.23
N TYR A 42 -10.90 -25.81 7.91
CA TYR A 42 -10.19 -26.06 6.65
C TYR A 42 -8.94 -26.95 6.83
N ALA A 43 -8.57 -27.25 8.08
CA ALA A 43 -7.38 -28.01 8.42
C ALA A 43 -7.36 -29.42 7.77
N PRO A 44 -6.20 -29.89 7.26
CA PRO A 44 -6.07 -31.17 6.54
C PRO A 44 -6.62 -32.41 7.26
N HIS A 45 -6.55 -32.45 8.59
CA HIS A 45 -6.97 -33.59 9.40
C HIS A 45 -8.40 -33.47 9.96
N ASN A 46 -9.15 -32.43 9.60
CA ASN A 46 -10.53 -32.28 10.03
C ASN A 46 -11.44 -33.27 9.27
N VAL A 47 -12.15 -34.14 10.00
CA VAL A 47 -13.10 -35.11 9.42
C VAL A 47 -14.27 -34.45 8.67
N ARG A 48 -14.57 -33.18 8.96
CA ARG A 48 -15.56 -32.34 8.27
C ARG A 48 -14.88 -31.18 7.52
N ARG A 49 -13.65 -31.38 7.05
CA ARG A 49 -12.89 -30.37 6.31
C ARG A 49 -13.73 -29.81 5.17
N LYS A 50 -13.89 -28.48 5.16
CA LYS A 50 -14.45 -27.77 4.01
C LYS A 50 -13.40 -27.67 2.90
N PRO A 51 -13.80 -27.75 1.62
CA PRO A 51 -12.89 -27.51 0.49
C PRO A 51 -12.33 -26.09 0.57
N LEU A 52 -11.04 -25.90 0.27
CA LEU A 52 -10.41 -24.57 0.29
C LEU A 52 -11.04 -23.66 -0.76
N GLU A 53 -11.49 -24.24 -1.87
CA GLU A 53 -12.24 -23.60 -2.96
C GLU A 53 -13.58 -23.00 -2.49
N SER A 54 -14.06 -23.31 -1.27
CA SER A 54 -15.25 -22.69 -0.67
C SER A 54 -14.97 -21.41 0.10
N VAL A 55 -13.71 -21.01 0.27
CA VAL A 55 -13.36 -19.74 0.93
C VAL A 55 -13.74 -18.58 0.02
N ARG A 56 -14.49 -17.62 0.58
CA ARG A 56 -15.07 -16.47 -0.14
C ARG A 56 -14.64 -15.16 0.50
N LEU A 57 -14.38 -14.16 -0.33
CA LEU A 57 -14.36 -12.75 0.05
C LEU A 57 -15.80 -12.26 0.15
N GLU A 58 -16.21 -11.82 1.32
CA GLU A 58 -17.60 -11.46 1.66
C GLU A 58 -17.97 -10.06 1.15
N ARG A 59 -17.89 -9.87 -0.17
CA ARG A 59 -18.11 -8.57 -0.85
C ARG A 59 -19.47 -7.97 -0.49
N GLU A 60 -20.50 -8.81 -0.38
CA GLU A 60 -21.86 -8.44 0.00
C GLU A 60 -21.95 -7.78 1.38
N ASN A 61 -20.99 -8.08 2.27
CA ASN A 61 -20.91 -7.48 3.59
C ASN A 61 -20.01 -6.25 3.58
N HIS A 62 -18.89 -6.31 2.85
CA HIS A 62 -17.87 -5.26 2.83
C HIS A 62 -18.30 -4.00 2.08
N ILE A 63 -18.94 -4.14 0.91
CA ILE A 63 -19.36 -3.00 0.09
C ILE A 63 -20.39 -2.12 0.83
N PRO A 64 -21.46 -2.67 1.44
CA PRO A 64 -22.38 -1.84 2.23
C PRO A 64 -21.72 -1.20 3.45
N TYR A 65 -20.80 -1.89 4.12
CA TYR A 65 -20.03 -1.33 5.24
C TYR A 65 -19.24 -0.07 4.82
N LEU A 66 -18.56 -0.15 3.68
CA LEU A 66 -17.80 0.96 3.08
C LEU A 66 -18.73 2.11 2.65
N LYS A 67 -19.78 1.82 1.88
CA LYS A 67 -20.74 2.84 1.40
C LYS A 67 -21.45 3.56 2.55
N ARG A 68 -21.73 2.89 3.67
CA ARG A 68 -22.25 3.57 4.87
C ARG A 68 -21.26 4.60 5.42
N GLY A 69 -19.97 4.28 5.44
CA GLY A 69 -18.91 5.17 5.94
C GLY A 69 -18.76 6.47 5.18
N LEU A 70 -19.03 6.49 3.86
CA LEU A 70 -19.05 7.71 3.05
C LEU A 70 -20.24 8.64 3.34
N ASN A 71 -21.29 8.11 3.98
CA ASN A 71 -22.52 8.86 4.25
C ASN A 71 -22.65 9.28 5.70
N HIS A 72 -22.36 8.38 6.64
CA HIS A 72 -22.49 8.63 8.07
C HIS A 72 -21.43 7.88 8.87
N LEU A 73 -20.78 8.61 9.77
CA LEU A 73 -19.83 8.07 10.74
C LEU A 73 -20.40 8.22 12.15
N SER A 74 -20.16 7.23 13.00
CA SER A 74 -20.58 7.31 14.40
C SER A 74 -19.87 8.46 15.13
N ARG A 75 -20.48 9.01 16.18
CA ARG A 75 -19.87 10.07 17.01
C ARG A 75 -18.51 9.72 17.60
N TRP A 76 -18.20 8.42 17.74
CA TRP A 76 -16.94 7.94 18.29
C TRP A 76 -15.78 8.09 17.30
N MET A 77 -16.06 8.28 16.01
CA MET A 77 -15.06 8.59 14.99
C MET A 77 -14.51 10.02 15.10
N VAL A 78 -14.91 10.80 16.12
CA VAL A 78 -14.29 12.09 16.43
C VAL A 78 -12.77 11.99 16.63
N VAL A 79 -12.27 10.81 17.03
CA VAL A 79 -10.82 10.57 17.14
C VAL A 79 -10.09 10.63 15.78
N LEU A 80 -10.83 10.54 14.67
CA LEU A 80 -10.36 10.67 13.29
C LEU A 80 -10.79 12.00 12.64
N ASP A 81 -11.20 13.00 13.42
CA ASP A 81 -11.65 14.30 12.87
C ASP A 81 -10.53 15.05 12.11
N ALA A 82 -9.27 14.76 12.44
CA ALA A 82 -8.08 15.22 11.73
C ALA A 82 -7.59 14.24 10.63
N SER A 83 -8.43 13.30 10.23
CA SER A 83 -8.10 12.23 9.28
C SER A 83 -9.26 11.95 8.30
N LYS A 84 -10.07 12.96 7.98
CA LYS A 84 -11.15 12.82 6.99
C LYS A 84 -10.64 12.45 5.59
N PRO A 85 -9.52 13.01 5.08
CA PRO A 85 -8.92 12.54 3.83
C PRO A 85 -8.53 11.06 3.87
N TRP A 86 -8.03 10.57 5.01
CA TRP A 86 -7.71 9.15 5.18
C TRP A 86 -8.95 8.28 5.11
N LEU A 87 -10.04 8.67 5.77
CA LEU A 87 -11.32 7.95 5.66
C LEU A 87 -11.82 7.92 4.20
N ALA A 88 -11.75 9.04 3.48
CA ALA A 88 -12.11 9.09 2.07
C ALA A 88 -11.24 8.13 1.24
N TYR A 89 -9.92 8.20 1.38
CA TYR A 89 -8.99 7.31 0.67
C TYR A 89 -9.23 5.84 0.99
N TRP A 90 -9.23 5.47 2.27
CA TRP A 90 -9.40 4.07 2.69
C TRP A 90 -10.69 3.47 2.15
N ILE A 91 -11.78 4.24 2.21
CA ILE A 91 -13.07 3.75 1.77
C ILE A 91 -13.15 3.68 0.23
N LEU A 92 -12.73 4.74 -0.47
CA LEU A 92 -12.78 4.77 -1.94
C LEU A 92 -11.84 3.73 -2.56
N HIS A 93 -10.63 3.56 -2.02
CA HIS A 93 -9.69 2.56 -2.49
C HIS A 93 -10.20 1.14 -2.27
N SER A 94 -10.81 0.88 -1.11
CA SER A 94 -11.44 -0.42 -0.85
C SER A 94 -12.57 -0.72 -1.83
N LEU A 95 -13.40 0.29 -2.16
CA LEU A 95 -14.47 0.14 -3.15
C LEU A 95 -13.92 -0.08 -4.57
N ASP A 96 -12.84 0.63 -4.93
CA ASP A 96 -12.15 0.49 -6.22
C ASP A 96 -11.54 -0.91 -6.39
N LEU A 97 -10.85 -1.43 -5.37
CA LEU A 97 -10.33 -2.81 -5.36
C LEU A 97 -11.44 -3.87 -5.48
N LEU A 98 -12.59 -3.61 -4.87
CA LEU A 98 -13.77 -4.47 -4.93
C LEU A 98 -14.56 -4.31 -6.23
N GLU A 99 -14.15 -3.41 -7.13
CA GLU A 99 -14.83 -3.04 -8.37
C GLU A 99 -16.30 -2.63 -8.12
N ALA A 100 -16.53 -1.96 -6.99
CA ALA A 100 -17.86 -1.55 -6.57
C ALA A 100 -18.24 -0.19 -7.17
N ASP A 101 -19.43 -0.09 -7.77
CA ASP A 101 -19.92 1.15 -8.35
C ASP A 101 -19.97 2.30 -7.34
N ILE A 102 -19.42 3.45 -7.75
CA ILE A 102 -19.50 4.73 -7.04
C ILE A 102 -20.48 5.63 -7.81
N THR A 103 -21.52 6.10 -7.14
CA THR A 103 -22.56 6.92 -7.79
C THR A 103 -22.04 8.31 -8.12
N PRO A 104 -22.61 9.00 -9.14
CA PRO A 104 -22.27 10.39 -9.44
C PRO A 104 -22.42 11.34 -8.23
N ASP A 105 -23.41 11.11 -7.36
CA ASP A 105 -23.59 11.87 -6.10
C ASP A 105 -22.38 11.73 -5.16
N ILE A 106 -21.85 10.50 -5.00
CA ILE A 106 -20.68 10.26 -4.15
C ILE A 106 -19.46 10.95 -4.75
N ILE A 107 -19.30 10.92 -6.08
CA ILE A 107 -18.22 11.60 -6.80
C ILE A 107 -18.30 13.11 -6.55
N GLU A 108 -19.45 13.74 -6.80
CA GLU A 108 -19.65 15.18 -6.63
C GLU A 108 -19.37 15.62 -5.19
N ARG A 109 -19.95 14.93 -4.19
CA ARG A 109 -19.74 15.23 -2.77
C ARG A 109 -18.31 14.96 -2.33
N GLY A 110 -17.67 13.93 -2.87
CA GLY A 110 -16.27 13.59 -2.61
C GLY A 110 -15.33 14.70 -3.07
N ILE A 111 -15.47 15.15 -4.32
CA ILE A 111 -14.70 16.27 -4.88
C ILE A 111 -14.93 17.54 -4.07
N ALA A 112 -16.20 17.87 -3.75
CA ALA A 112 -16.53 19.05 -2.97
C ALA A 112 -15.92 19.02 -1.56
N SER A 113 -15.97 17.86 -0.90
CA SER A 113 -15.40 17.66 0.44
C SER A 113 -13.87 17.82 0.40
N ILE A 114 -13.19 17.13 -0.51
CA ILE A 114 -11.72 17.19 -0.62
C ILE A 114 -11.26 18.59 -0.99
N ARG A 115 -11.96 19.29 -1.89
CA ARG A 115 -11.71 20.69 -2.22
C ARG A 115 -11.78 21.59 -0.97
N SER A 116 -12.75 21.36 -0.08
CA SER A 116 -12.87 22.13 1.17
C SER A 116 -11.76 21.85 2.19
N TRP A 117 -11.00 20.77 2.00
CA TRP A 117 -9.86 20.40 2.85
C TRP A 117 -8.53 20.91 2.31
N GLN A 118 -8.49 21.44 1.08
CA GLN A 118 -7.28 22.04 0.54
C GLN A 118 -6.97 23.33 1.29
N HIS A 119 -5.75 23.42 1.81
CA HIS A 119 -5.31 24.56 2.60
C HIS A 119 -4.92 25.73 1.68
N PRO A 120 -5.25 26.99 2.01
CA PRO A 120 -4.92 28.15 1.17
C PRO A 120 -3.42 28.31 0.87
N ASP A 121 -2.56 27.92 1.80
CA ASP A 121 -1.09 27.96 1.62
C ASP A 121 -0.51 26.70 0.96
N GLY A 122 -1.36 25.78 0.49
CA GLY A 122 -1.00 24.54 -0.18
C GLY A 122 -1.02 23.29 0.70
N GLY A 123 -1.22 22.13 0.06
CA GLY A 123 -1.46 20.84 0.72
C GLY A 123 -2.91 20.67 1.17
N PHE A 124 -3.23 19.51 1.76
CA PHE A 124 -4.56 19.21 2.29
C PHE A 124 -4.51 18.97 3.80
N SER A 125 -5.54 19.45 4.49
CA SER A 125 -5.74 19.36 5.93
C SER A 125 -6.57 18.14 6.31
N GLY A 126 -6.57 17.78 7.61
CA GLY A 126 -7.41 16.70 8.15
C GLY A 126 -8.92 16.96 8.12
N GLY A 127 -9.29 18.23 7.91
CA GLY A 127 -10.64 18.74 7.75
C GLY A 127 -10.62 20.27 7.61
N PRO A 128 -11.78 20.92 7.43
CA PRO A 128 -11.83 22.38 7.29
C PRO A 128 -11.19 23.09 8.50
N ASN A 129 -10.45 24.17 8.24
CA ASN A 129 -9.77 25.01 9.24
C ASN A 129 -8.66 24.31 10.06
N GLN A 130 -8.21 23.12 9.65
CA GLN A 130 -7.03 22.48 10.21
C GLN A 130 -5.77 22.81 9.40
N LEU A 131 -4.59 22.56 9.96
CA LEU A 131 -3.32 22.71 9.25
C LEU A 131 -3.19 21.71 8.11
N ALA A 132 -2.53 22.11 7.02
CA ALA A 132 -2.08 21.20 5.99
C ALA A 132 -1.08 20.20 6.57
N HIS A 133 -1.15 18.94 6.12
CA HIS A 133 -0.32 17.86 6.62
C HIS A 133 -0.01 16.86 5.50
N LEU A 134 1.21 16.32 5.45
CA LEU A 134 1.67 15.44 4.37
C LEU A 134 0.85 14.15 4.28
N ALA A 135 0.51 13.54 5.42
CA ALA A 135 -0.35 12.35 5.44
C ALA A 135 -1.74 12.59 4.81
N THR A 136 -2.40 13.69 5.16
CA THR A 136 -3.72 14.03 4.62
C THR A 136 -3.64 14.54 3.18
N THR A 137 -2.50 15.14 2.80
CA THR A 137 -2.18 15.50 1.41
C THR A 137 -2.06 14.25 0.54
N TYR A 138 -1.31 13.23 0.99
CA TYR A 138 -1.23 11.93 0.33
C TYR A 138 -2.61 11.30 0.15
N ALA A 139 -3.39 11.22 1.24
CA ALA A 139 -4.71 10.60 1.19
C ALA A 139 -5.70 11.38 0.29
N ALA A 140 -5.67 12.72 0.32
CA ALA A 140 -6.52 13.55 -0.53
C ALA A 140 -6.17 13.39 -2.02
N VAL A 141 -4.89 13.42 -2.38
CA VAL A 141 -4.46 13.22 -3.78
C VAL A 141 -4.83 11.82 -4.27
N ASN A 142 -4.61 10.78 -3.47
CA ASN A 142 -5.03 9.42 -3.82
C ASN A 142 -6.55 9.30 -3.96
N ALA A 143 -7.34 9.93 -3.08
CA ALA A 143 -8.80 9.92 -3.18
C ALA A 143 -9.29 10.61 -4.47
N LEU A 144 -8.67 11.75 -4.85
CA LEU A 144 -8.95 12.40 -6.13
C LEU A 144 -8.51 11.55 -7.32
N ALA A 145 -7.37 10.86 -7.21
CA ALA A 145 -6.89 9.91 -8.21
C ALA A 145 -7.89 8.76 -8.46
N ILE A 146 -8.45 8.20 -7.38
CA ILE A 146 -9.46 7.14 -7.46
C ILE A 146 -10.77 7.65 -8.06
N ILE A 147 -11.23 8.85 -7.67
CA ILE A 147 -12.41 9.48 -8.30
C ILE A 147 -12.17 9.65 -9.80
N GLY A 148 -10.98 10.11 -10.19
CA GLY A 148 -10.46 9.97 -11.53
C GLY A 148 -11.18 10.78 -12.61
N THR A 149 -11.89 11.86 -12.26
CA THR A 149 -12.44 12.81 -13.25
C THR A 149 -11.53 14.01 -13.42
N LYS A 150 -11.67 14.72 -14.55
CA LYS A 150 -10.96 15.97 -14.79
C LYS A 150 -11.21 16.99 -13.68
N GLU A 151 -12.45 17.12 -13.22
CA GLU A 151 -12.83 18.01 -12.12
C GLU A 151 -12.16 17.64 -10.80
N ALA A 152 -11.92 16.33 -10.56
CA ALA A 152 -11.20 15.86 -9.38
C ALA A 152 -9.72 16.24 -9.46
N TYR A 153 -9.08 16.04 -10.61
CA TYR A 153 -7.69 16.43 -10.81
C TYR A 153 -7.50 17.95 -10.72
N ASP A 154 -8.43 18.73 -11.28
CA ASP A 154 -8.43 20.20 -11.23
C ASP A 154 -8.65 20.79 -9.83
N VAL A 155 -9.00 19.97 -8.82
CA VAL A 155 -8.96 20.42 -7.42
C VAL A 155 -7.53 20.72 -7.00
N ILE A 156 -6.53 19.98 -7.48
CA ILE A 156 -5.16 20.05 -6.98
C ILE A 156 -4.48 21.33 -7.47
N ASP A 157 -4.30 22.30 -6.58
CA ASP A 157 -3.45 23.47 -6.84
C ASP A 157 -1.98 23.07 -6.73
N ARG A 158 -1.40 22.72 -7.88
CA ARG A 158 0.01 22.28 -7.99
C ARG A 158 1.00 23.34 -7.53
N GLN A 159 0.71 24.62 -7.72
CA GLN A 159 1.64 25.69 -7.36
C GLN A 159 1.75 25.81 -5.85
N SER A 160 0.61 25.90 -5.16
CA SER A 160 0.62 25.96 -3.69
C SER A 160 1.04 24.62 -3.08
N LEU A 161 0.68 23.48 -3.68
CA LEU A 161 1.17 22.16 -3.29
C LEU A 161 2.71 22.11 -3.30
N TYR A 162 3.35 22.50 -4.41
CA TYR A 162 4.82 22.52 -4.49
C TYR A 162 5.45 23.42 -3.41
N ALA A 163 4.89 24.61 -3.19
CA ALA A 163 5.35 25.51 -2.13
C ALA A 163 5.20 24.89 -0.73
N PHE A 164 4.13 24.14 -0.48
CA PHE A 164 3.96 23.37 0.75
C PHE A 164 5.01 22.26 0.89
N LEU A 165 5.25 21.47 -0.15
CA LEU A 165 6.25 20.41 -0.13
C LEU A 165 7.66 20.95 0.16
N LEU A 166 8.05 22.07 -0.46
CA LEU A 166 9.31 22.74 -0.17
C LEU A 166 9.39 23.30 1.25
N ARG A 167 8.29 23.82 1.81
CA ARG A 167 8.27 24.22 3.24
C ARG A 167 8.48 23.05 4.18
N MET A 168 8.01 21.86 3.83
CA MET A 168 8.18 20.66 4.65
C MET A 168 9.59 20.08 4.53
N LYS A 169 10.26 20.31 3.40
CA LYS A 169 11.62 19.83 3.13
C LYS A 169 12.63 20.36 4.15
N GLN A 170 13.43 19.45 4.71
CA GLN A 170 14.50 19.77 5.65
C GLN A 170 15.88 19.73 4.97
N PRO A 171 16.90 20.41 5.55
CA PRO A 171 18.26 20.43 5.00
C PRO A 171 18.93 19.06 4.90
N ASP A 172 18.56 18.11 5.76
CA ASP A 172 19.19 16.79 5.84
C ASP A 172 18.58 15.74 4.90
N GLY A 173 17.63 16.13 4.06
CA GLY A 173 16.90 15.22 3.16
C GLY A 173 15.49 14.88 3.62
N SER A 174 15.18 15.04 4.91
CA SER A 174 13.90 14.63 5.49
C SER A 174 12.77 15.64 5.22
N PHE A 175 11.55 15.31 5.66
CA PHE A 175 10.39 16.20 5.60
C PHE A 175 9.68 16.23 6.95
N THR A 176 9.27 17.40 7.41
CA THR A 176 8.31 17.53 8.51
C THR A 176 6.91 17.18 8.03
N MET A 177 6.09 16.53 8.85
CA MET A 177 4.73 16.15 8.46
C MET A 177 3.78 17.35 8.26
N HIS A 178 3.99 18.42 9.01
CA HIS A 178 3.30 19.70 8.88
C HIS A 178 4.19 20.80 9.48
N THR A 179 3.76 22.07 9.39
CA THR A 179 4.48 23.18 10.04
C THR A 179 4.63 22.93 11.54
N GLY A 180 5.87 22.82 12.01
CA GLY A 180 6.20 22.53 13.43
C GLY A 180 5.95 21.09 13.86
N GLY A 181 5.63 20.19 12.92
CA GLY A 181 5.36 18.77 13.17
C GLY A 181 6.62 17.92 13.31
N GLU A 182 6.39 16.62 13.48
CA GLU A 182 7.44 15.62 13.56
C GLU A 182 8.13 15.36 12.21
N ILE A 183 9.32 14.76 12.29
CA ILE A 183 10.08 14.27 11.14
C ILE A 183 10.17 12.75 11.26
N ASP A 184 9.67 12.07 10.24
CA ASP A 184 9.98 10.67 9.96
C ASP A 184 9.76 10.35 8.49
N ILE A 185 10.06 9.11 8.12
CA ILE A 185 10.06 8.63 6.74
C ILE A 185 8.67 8.64 6.08
N ARG A 186 7.57 8.74 6.85
CA ARG A 186 6.23 8.95 6.28
C ARG A 186 6.19 10.29 5.53
N GLY A 187 6.88 11.31 6.04
CA GLY A 187 6.98 12.61 5.41
C GLY A 187 7.63 12.50 4.03
N SER A 188 8.76 11.78 3.95
CA SER A 188 9.45 11.50 2.68
C SER A 188 8.54 10.79 1.68
N TYR A 189 7.88 9.70 2.08
CA TYR A 189 6.99 8.96 1.19
C TYR A 189 5.78 9.79 0.74
N CYS A 190 5.08 10.44 1.67
CA CYS A 190 3.90 11.23 1.36
C CYS A 190 4.24 12.39 0.40
N ALA A 191 5.33 13.11 0.66
CA ALA A 191 5.76 14.23 -0.18
C ALA A 191 6.18 13.75 -1.59
N LEU A 192 6.99 12.69 -1.68
CA LEU A 192 7.50 12.18 -2.94
C LEU A 192 6.40 11.49 -3.76
N SER A 193 5.46 10.79 -3.13
CA SER A 193 4.33 10.15 -3.80
C SER A 193 3.43 11.17 -4.48
N VAL A 194 3.00 12.23 -3.75
CA VAL A 194 2.16 13.26 -4.37
C VAL A 194 2.91 14.07 -5.41
N ALA A 195 4.21 14.33 -5.21
CA ALA A 195 5.03 15.00 -6.22
C ALA A 195 5.19 14.16 -7.49
N ALA A 196 5.35 12.84 -7.35
CA ALA A 196 5.45 11.91 -8.47
C ALA A 196 4.13 11.80 -9.25
N MET A 197 2.98 11.78 -8.59
CA MET A 197 1.69 11.70 -9.28
C MET A 197 1.28 13.03 -9.94
N THR A 198 1.72 14.17 -9.41
CA THR A 198 1.28 15.51 -9.84
C THR A 198 2.33 16.28 -10.64
N ASN A 199 3.40 15.61 -11.07
CA ASN A 199 4.49 16.19 -11.83
C ASN A 199 5.17 17.39 -11.14
N LEU A 200 5.67 17.17 -9.91
CA LEU A 200 6.30 18.20 -9.07
C LEU A 200 7.67 17.77 -8.53
N LEU A 201 8.26 16.69 -9.04
CA LEU A 201 9.60 16.28 -8.65
C LEU A 201 10.65 17.19 -9.29
N THR A 202 11.36 17.95 -8.45
CA THR A 202 12.46 18.83 -8.87
C THR A 202 13.78 18.42 -8.20
N PRO A 203 14.94 18.82 -8.75
CA PRO A 203 16.23 18.62 -8.08
C PRO A 203 16.24 19.18 -6.64
N GLU A 204 15.65 20.36 -6.43
CA GLU A 204 15.53 20.99 -5.11
C GLU A 204 14.71 20.13 -4.13
N LEU A 205 13.54 19.66 -4.54
CA LEU A 205 12.66 18.86 -3.70
C LEU A 205 13.29 17.51 -3.33
N THR A 206 14.01 16.90 -4.28
CA THR A 206 14.60 15.55 -4.11
C THR A 206 15.99 15.56 -3.46
N ASN A 207 16.61 16.73 -3.29
CA ASN A 207 17.97 16.84 -2.78
C ASN A 207 18.13 16.24 -1.37
N GLY A 208 19.04 15.28 -1.24
CA GLY A 208 19.36 14.58 0.02
C GLY A 208 18.31 13.57 0.50
N CYS A 209 17.18 13.40 -0.20
CA CYS A 209 16.11 12.49 0.23
C CYS A 209 16.59 11.04 0.32
N SER A 210 17.32 10.58 -0.70
CA SER A 210 17.91 9.23 -0.75
C SER A 210 18.85 8.98 0.45
N ASP A 211 19.72 9.95 0.77
CA ASP A 211 20.66 9.84 1.89
C ASP A 211 19.96 9.75 3.25
N PHE A 212 18.88 10.53 3.47
CA PHE A 212 18.08 10.43 4.69
C PHE A 212 17.45 9.04 4.85
N ILE A 213 16.84 8.51 3.79
CA ILE A 213 16.20 7.19 3.80
C ILE A 213 17.24 6.10 4.03
N LYS A 214 18.36 6.15 3.31
CA LYS A 214 19.47 5.19 3.44
C LYS A 214 20.04 5.14 4.86
N ARG A 215 20.21 6.30 5.53
CA ARG A 215 20.62 6.36 6.94
C ARG A 215 19.59 5.78 7.92
N SER A 216 18.34 5.64 7.48
CA SER A 216 17.25 5.05 8.28
C SER A 216 17.15 3.54 8.13
N GLN A 217 17.90 2.92 7.19
CA GLN A 217 18.04 1.47 7.13
C GLN A 217 18.80 0.96 8.36
N THR A 218 18.22 -0.03 9.04
CA THR A 218 18.70 -0.51 10.34
C THR A 218 19.70 -1.66 10.21
N TYR A 219 20.27 -2.07 11.34
CA TYR A 219 21.11 -3.27 11.39
C TYR A 219 20.34 -4.56 11.02
N GLU A 220 19.03 -4.57 11.26
CA GLU A 220 18.14 -5.71 11.00
C GLU A 220 17.90 -5.90 9.49
N GLY A 221 17.99 -4.82 8.71
CA GLY A 221 17.79 -4.80 7.26
C GLY A 221 16.59 -3.95 6.81
N GLY A 222 15.51 -3.92 7.59
CA GLY A 222 14.37 -3.02 7.35
C GLY A 222 14.69 -1.56 7.67
N ILE A 223 13.73 -0.68 7.44
CA ILE A 223 13.89 0.78 7.59
C ILE A 223 13.08 1.27 8.79
N GLY A 224 13.70 2.12 9.61
CA GLY A 224 13.05 2.77 10.74
C GLY A 224 12.45 4.14 10.37
N PRO A 225 11.72 4.79 11.29
CA PRO A 225 11.12 6.11 11.04
C PRO A 225 12.17 7.20 10.77
N TYR A 226 13.34 7.09 11.38
CA TYR A 226 14.49 7.96 11.21
C TYR A 226 15.75 7.22 11.70
N PRO A 227 16.98 7.73 11.44
CA PRO A 227 18.21 7.01 11.72
C PRO A 227 18.33 6.50 13.17
N GLY A 228 18.68 5.23 13.32
CA GLY A 228 18.92 4.59 14.61
C GLY A 228 17.68 4.07 15.35
N LYS A 229 16.52 4.01 14.68
CA LYS A 229 15.29 3.41 15.24
C LYS A 229 15.01 2.03 14.65
N GLU A 230 14.19 1.26 15.37
CA GLU A 230 13.82 -0.13 15.02
C GLU A 230 13.18 -0.19 13.62
N ALA A 231 13.45 -1.28 12.90
CA ALA A 231 12.83 -1.52 11.61
C ALA A 231 11.34 -1.81 11.77
N HIS A 232 10.51 -1.31 10.85
CA HIS A 232 9.07 -1.49 10.93
C HIS A 232 8.43 -1.47 9.54
N ASN A 233 7.55 -2.41 9.21
CA ASN A 233 7.00 -2.61 7.86
C ASN A 233 6.40 -1.32 7.28
N GLY A 234 5.60 -0.58 8.05
CA GLY A 234 5.05 0.70 7.59
C GLY A 234 6.12 1.73 7.18
N TYR A 235 7.23 1.80 7.92
CA TYR A 235 8.34 2.70 7.60
C TYR A 235 9.25 2.13 6.51
N THR A 236 9.42 0.81 6.46
CA THR A 236 10.08 0.09 5.37
C THR A 236 9.41 0.35 4.04
N PHE A 237 8.10 0.17 3.94
CA PHE A 237 7.35 0.48 2.73
C PHE A 237 7.49 1.96 2.34
N CYS A 238 7.29 2.88 3.29
CA CYS A 238 7.46 4.31 3.01
C CYS A 238 8.86 4.62 2.44
N GLY A 239 9.92 4.10 3.07
CA GLY A 239 11.28 4.29 2.62
C GLY A 239 11.54 3.65 1.26
N LEU A 240 11.15 2.39 1.06
CA LEU A 240 11.40 1.64 -0.16
C LEU A 240 10.63 2.23 -1.36
N ALA A 241 9.35 2.53 -1.21
CA ALA A 241 8.55 3.17 -2.25
C ALA A 241 9.07 4.59 -2.59
N ALA A 242 9.53 5.35 -1.59
CA ALA A 242 10.18 6.64 -1.82
C ALA A 242 11.50 6.50 -2.60
N MET A 243 12.32 5.48 -2.29
CA MET A 243 13.56 5.20 -3.01
C MET A 243 13.30 4.78 -4.46
N GLU A 244 12.23 4.02 -4.70
CA GLU A 244 11.80 3.65 -6.05
C GLU A 244 11.30 4.87 -6.84
N ILE A 245 10.53 5.78 -6.21
CA ILE A 245 10.15 7.06 -6.82
C ILE A 245 11.40 7.88 -7.22
N LEU A 246 12.48 7.80 -6.43
CA LEU A 246 13.73 8.53 -6.70
C LEU A 246 14.61 7.85 -7.75
N GLY A 247 14.37 6.58 -8.10
CA GLY A 247 15.27 5.76 -8.91
C GLY A 247 16.54 5.28 -8.16
N GLU A 248 16.51 5.32 -6.82
CA GLU A 248 17.69 5.18 -5.95
C GLU A 248 17.65 3.90 -5.09
N THR A 249 16.72 2.98 -5.35
CA THR A 249 16.56 1.70 -4.62
C THR A 249 17.87 0.91 -4.50
N HIS A 250 18.70 0.98 -5.55
CA HIS A 250 20.00 0.32 -5.63
C HIS A 250 21.01 0.76 -4.55
N THR A 251 20.80 1.92 -3.92
CA THR A 251 21.71 2.45 -2.88
C THR A 251 21.47 1.86 -1.49
N LEU A 252 20.35 1.16 -1.28
CA LEU A 252 20.06 0.41 -0.06
C LEU A 252 20.82 -0.92 -0.03
N ASN A 253 21.00 -1.47 1.17
CA ASN A 253 21.42 -2.86 1.33
C ASN A 253 20.22 -3.78 1.09
N VAL A 254 19.96 -4.09 -0.19
CA VAL A 254 18.78 -4.87 -0.62
C VAL A 254 18.85 -6.31 -0.10
N ASP A 255 20.02 -6.93 0.02
CA ASP A 255 20.12 -8.30 0.55
C ASP A 255 19.61 -8.40 1.99
N LYS A 256 20.03 -7.46 2.85
CA LYS A 256 19.53 -7.37 4.22
C LYS A 256 18.05 -6.99 4.27
N LEU A 257 17.63 -6.06 3.42
CA LEU A 257 16.24 -5.62 3.34
C LEU A 257 15.32 -6.79 2.96
N THR A 258 15.63 -7.50 1.87
CA THR A 258 14.91 -8.69 1.42
C THR A 258 14.86 -9.74 2.52
N LYS A 259 15.99 -10.07 3.15
CA LYS A 259 16.03 -11.02 4.28
C LYS A 259 15.12 -10.57 5.42
N TRP A 260 15.10 -9.28 5.74
CA TRP A 260 14.26 -8.76 6.79
C TRP A 260 12.77 -8.85 6.41
N CYS A 261 12.37 -8.43 5.21
CA CYS A 261 10.98 -8.47 4.74
C CYS A 261 10.42 -9.90 4.71
N VAL A 262 11.16 -10.88 4.17
CA VAL A 262 10.71 -12.30 4.16
C VAL A 262 10.51 -12.87 5.56
N SER A 263 11.31 -12.41 6.52
CA SER A 263 11.23 -12.87 7.92
C SER A 263 10.07 -12.25 8.70
N ARG A 264 9.24 -11.41 8.06
CA ARG A 264 8.05 -10.82 8.68
C ARG A 264 6.78 -11.60 8.41
N GLN A 265 6.78 -12.51 7.43
CA GLN A 265 5.66 -13.41 7.22
C GLN A 265 5.68 -14.49 8.30
N MET A 266 4.53 -14.69 8.94
CA MET A 266 4.39 -15.53 10.12
C MET A 266 4.14 -16.98 9.71
N GLU A 267 4.90 -17.92 10.26
CA GLU A 267 4.92 -19.32 9.80
C GLU A 267 3.58 -20.04 9.98
N LEU A 268 2.84 -19.77 11.05
CA LEU A 268 1.54 -20.39 11.31
C LEU A 268 0.41 -19.54 10.74
N GLU A 269 0.43 -18.24 11.00
CA GLU A 269 -0.68 -17.37 10.67
C GLU A 269 -0.74 -17.07 9.17
N GLY A 270 0.39 -17.04 8.46
CA GLY A 270 0.48 -16.68 7.03
C GLY A 270 0.46 -15.16 6.76
N GLY A 271 -0.05 -14.37 7.70
CA GLY A 271 -0.01 -12.91 7.71
C GLY A 271 1.38 -12.34 8.05
N PHE A 272 1.47 -11.01 8.13
CA PHE A 272 2.72 -10.30 8.45
C PHE A 272 2.70 -9.66 9.84
N GLN A 273 3.84 -9.67 10.53
CA GLN A 273 4.09 -8.82 11.70
C GLN A 273 4.77 -7.51 11.29
N GLY A 274 4.50 -6.41 12.01
CA GLY A 274 5.10 -5.11 11.68
C GLY A 274 6.58 -4.99 11.99
N ARG A 275 7.08 -5.73 12.97
CA ARG A 275 8.45 -5.69 13.49
C ARG A 275 8.75 -6.99 14.22
N THR A 276 10.03 -7.32 14.37
CA THR A 276 10.47 -8.59 14.97
C THR A 276 9.89 -8.80 16.37
N ASN A 277 9.44 -10.02 16.66
CA ASN A 277 8.84 -10.41 17.95
C ASN A 277 7.54 -9.65 18.32
N LYS A 278 6.80 -9.17 17.33
CA LYS A 278 5.43 -8.65 17.51
C LYS A 278 4.41 -9.56 16.81
N LEU A 279 3.14 -9.34 17.10
CA LEU A 279 2.07 -10.18 16.58
C LEU A 279 1.83 -9.90 15.09
N VAL A 280 1.24 -10.89 14.41
CA VAL A 280 0.61 -10.70 13.10
C VAL A 280 -0.46 -9.60 13.16
N ASP A 281 -0.65 -8.86 12.07
CA ASP A 281 -1.72 -7.87 11.92
C ASP A 281 -2.08 -7.70 10.44
N GLY A 282 -3.38 -7.71 10.15
CA GLY A 282 -3.97 -7.64 8.83
C GLY A 282 -3.53 -6.41 8.02
N CYS A 283 -3.24 -5.27 8.64
CA CYS A 283 -2.77 -4.10 7.88
C CYS A 283 -1.37 -4.30 7.28
N TYR A 284 -0.53 -5.16 7.89
CA TYR A 284 0.77 -5.51 7.30
C TYR A 284 0.63 -6.45 6.10
N SER A 285 -0.58 -6.90 5.77
CA SER A 285 -0.83 -7.51 4.46
C SER A 285 -0.42 -6.57 3.33
N PHE A 286 -0.63 -5.26 3.46
CA PHE A 286 -0.10 -4.29 2.51
C PHE A 286 1.28 -3.79 2.91
N TRP A 287 1.45 -3.28 4.13
CA TRP A 287 2.74 -2.67 4.51
C TRP A 287 3.92 -3.64 4.54
N GLY A 288 3.66 -4.96 4.63
CA GLY A 288 4.67 -6.02 4.49
C GLY A 288 4.74 -6.58 3.07
N ALA A 289 3.61 -7.03 2.50
CA ALA A 289 3.63 -7.64 1.17
C ALA A 289 3.88 -6.64 0.02
N GLY A 290 3.52 -5.37 0.21
CA GLY A 290 3.69 -4.27 -0.76
C GLY A 290 5.14 -3.93 -1.07
N ASP A 291 6.09 -4.36 -0.24
CA ASP A 291 7.53 -4.22 -0.51
C ASP A 291 7.99 -5.17 -1.64
N PHE A 292 7.35 -6.33 -1.79
CA PHE A 292 7.85 -7.42 -2.63
C PHE A 292 7.81 -7.14 -4.14
N PRO A 293 6.82 -6.43 -4.70
CA PRO A 293 6.91 -5.98 -6.10
C PRO A 293 8.15 -5.12 -6.36
N ILE A 294 8.49 -4.22 -5.44
CA ILE A 294 9.67 -3.33 -5.54
C ILE A 294 10.96 -4.11 -5.35
N LEU A 295 11.03 -4.99 -4.35
CA LEU A 295 12.18 -5.87 -4.13
C LEU A 295 12.40 -6.82 -5.30
N HIS A 296 11.33 -7.39 -5.86
CA HIS A 296 11.41 -8.26 -7.03
C HIS A 296 11.99 -7.51 -8.23
N ALA A 297 11.50 -6.30 -8.51
CA ALA A 297 12.05 -5.46 -9.57
C ALA A 297 13.55 -5.17 -9.36
N GLU A 298 13.96 -4.79 -8.15
CA GLU A 298 15.36 -4.48 -7.83
C GLU A 298 16.28 -5.71 -7.86
N VAL A 299 15.83 -6.85 -7.33
CA VAL A 299 16.58 -8.11 -7.39
C VAL A 299 16.79 -8.55 -8.85
N ASN A 300 15.76 -8.42 -9.70
CA ASN A 300 15.86 -8.72 -11.11
C ASN A 300 16.85 -7.77 -11.83
N ARG A 301 16.84 -6.47 -11.51
CA ARG A 301 17.82 -5.50 -12.04
C ARG A 301 19.26 -5.88 -11.67
N ARG A 302 19.49 -6.38 -10.46
CA ARG A 302 20.83 -6.77 -9.97
C ARG A 302 21.33 -8.08 -10.57
N ASN A 303 20.44 -9.07 -10.66
CA ASN A 303 20.83 -10.44 -11.03
C ASN A 303 20.74 -10.72 -12.54
N ASN A 304 20.18 -9.80 -13.35
CA ASN A 304 19.89 -10.02 -14.77
C ASN A 304 19.13 -11.33 -15.05
N GLN A 305 18.33 -11.78 -14.08
CA GLN A 305 17.51 -12.97 -14.19
C GLN A 305 16.09 -12.62 -13.73
N PRO A 306 15.06 -12.93 -14.54
CA PRO A 306 13.69 -12.76 -14.10
C PRO A 306 13.38 -13.83 -13.05
N GLY A 307 13.18 -13.42 -11.80
CA GLY A 307 12.55 -14.28 -10.80
C GLY A 307 11.16 -14.70 -11.30
N SER A 308 10.74 -15.91 -10.96
CA SER A 308 9.43 -16.44 -11.40
C SER A 308 8.26 -15.92 -10.57
N ASP A 309 8.50 -15.54 -9.32
CA ASP A 309 7.47 -15.10 -8.38
C ASP A 309 8.04 -14.10 -7.36
N TYR A 310 7.18 -13.49 -6.56
CA TYR A 310 7.59 -12.73 -5.39
C TYR A 310 8.18 -13.64 -4.32
N LEU A 311 9.12 -13.09 -3.53
CA LEU A 311 9.80 -13.82 -2.46
C LEU A 311 8.96 -13.91 -1.17
N LEU A 312 7.67 -14.21 -1.28
CA LEU A 312 6.78 -14.47 -0.14
C LEU A 312 5.81 -15.61 -0.47
N ASP A 313 5.18 -16.18 0.55
CA ASP A 313 4.11 -17.14 0.36
C ASP A 313 2.79 -16.40 0.10
N ARG A 314 2.43 -16.30 -1.18
CA ARG A 314 1.22 -15.60 -1.64
C ARG A 314 -0.06 -16.33 -1.25
N ASP A 315 -0.05 -17.66 -1.15
CA ASP A 315 -1.22 -18.44 -0.76
C ASP A 315 -1.50 -18.27 0.74
N ALA A 316 -0.45 -18.39 1.58
CA ALA A 316 -0.57 -18.24 3.02
C ALA A 316 -1.12 -16.86 3.45
N LEU A 317 -0.73 -15.79 2.74
CA LEU A 317 -1.27 -14.46 3.04
C LEU A 317 -2.76 -14.35 2.66
N GLN A 318 -3.18 -14.96 1.54
CA GLN A 318 -4.60 -14.98 1.17
C GLN A 318 -5.43 -15.80 2.16
N GLU A 319 -4.92 -16.95 2.61
CA GLU A 319 -5.54 -17.76 3.67
C GLU A 319 -5.78 -16.92 4.94
N TYR A 320 -4.77 -16.18 5.40
CA TYR A 320 -4.89 -15.33 6.59
C TYR A 320 -5.98 -14.26 6.41
N ILE A 321 -5.93 -13.52 5.31
CA ILE A 321 -6.87 -12.42 5.06
C ILE A 321 -8.30 -12.93 4.96
N LEU A 322 -8.53 -13.96 4.12
CA LEU A 322 -9.87 -14.44 3.82
C LEU A 322 -10.49 -15.26 4.96
N ILE A 323 -9.69 -15.96 5.77
CA ILE A 323 -10.22 -16.82 6.84
C ILE A 323 -10.19 -16.13 8.21
N CYS A 324 -9.20 -15.29 8.50
CA CYS A 324 -8.99 -14.71 9.83
C CYS A 324 -9.34 -13.22 9.93
N CYS A 325 -9.35 -12.48 8.82
CA CYS A 325 -9.45 -11.02 8.85
C CYS A 325 -10.81 -10.45 8.40
N GLN A 326 -11.79 -11.29 8.06
CA GLN A 326 -13.12 -10.82 7.66
C GLN A 326 -14.07 -10.70 8.87
N SER A 327 -14.78 -9.56 8.96
CA SER A 327 -15.86 -9.38 9.93
C SER A 327 -17.20 -9.83 9.33
N GLU A 328 -17.98 -10.60 10.09
CA GLU A 328 -19.33 -11.03 9.70
C GLU A 328 -20.31 -9.85 9.49
N TYR A 329 -20.00 -8.66 10.02
CA TYR A 329 -20.81 -7.45 9.87
C TYR A 329 -20.31 -6.51 8.74
N GLY A 330 -19.32 -6.97 7.97
CA GLY A 330 -18.61 -6.19 6.96
C GLY A 330 -17.36 -5.47 7.52
N GLY A 331 -16.44 -5.16 6.61
CA GLY A 331 -15.11 -4.65 6.94
C GLY A 331 -14.11 -5.77 7.28
N LEU A 332 -12.83 -5.42 7.28
CA LEU A 332 -11.75 -6.31 7.69
C LEU A 332 -11.08 -5.80 8.97
N ILE A 333 -10.38 -6.70 9.66
CA ILE A 333 -9.84 -6.50 11.01
C ILE A 333 -8.31 -6.71 11.04
N ASP A 334 -7.69 -6.24 12.12
CA ASP A 334 -6.30 -6.54 12.49
C ASP A 334 -6.07 -8.07 12.61
N LYS A 335 -6.79 -8.72 13.52
CA LYS A 335 -6.69 -10.15 13.81
C LYS A 335 -7.97 -10.63 14.50
N PRO A 336 -8.21 -11.95 14.61
CA PRO A 336 -9.37 -12.48 15.33
C PRO A 336 -9.55 -11.85 16.72
N GLY A 337 -10.81 -11.51 17.04
CA GLY A 337 -11.18 -10.83 18.29
C GLY A 337 -11.05 -9.29 18.28
N LYS A 338 -10.65 -8.68 17.15
CA LYS A 338 -10.67 -7.22 16.95
C LYS A 338 -11.92 -6.79 16.16
N GLY A 339 -12.30 -5.52 16.29
CA GLY A 339 -13.40 -4.93 15.53
C GLY A 339 -12.93 -4.40 14.17
N PRO A 340 -13.82 -4.34 13.17
CA PRO A 340 -13.48 -3.79 11.85
C PRO A 340 -13.35 -2.28 11.90
N ASP A 341 -12.46 -1.77 11.06
CA ASP A 341 -12.31 -0.35 10.77
C ASP A 341 -11.92 -0.13 9.30
N TYR A 342 -12.03 1.10 8.82
CA TYR A 342 -11.77 1.42 7.41
C TYR A 342 -10.29 1.29 7.05
N TYR A 343 -9.38 1.50 8.01
CA TYR A 343 -7.94 1.37 7.80
C TYR A 343 -7.56 -0.09 7.51
N HIS A 344 -7.97 -1.03 8.37
CA HIS A 344 -7.70 -2.46 8.16
C HIS A 344 -8.46 -2.99 6.94
N THR A 345 -9.69 -2.53 6.69
CA THR A 345 -10.42 -2.86 5.46
C THR A 345 -9.60 -2.52 4.21
N CYS A 346 -9.07 -1.30 4.14
CA CYS A 346 -8.24 -0.85 3.02
C CYS A 346 -6.97 -1.68 2.87
N TYR A 347 -6.19 -1.84 3.93
CA TYR A 347 -4.86 -2.45 3.83
C TYR A 347 -4.89 -3.99 3.76
N CYS A 348 -5.90 -4.66 4.31
CA CYS A 348 -6.12 -6.07 4.06
C CYS A 348 -6.48 -6.32 2.58
N LEU A 349 -7.41 -5.53 2.01
CA LEU A 349 -7.77 -5.66 0.59
C LEU A 349 -6.60 -5.30 -0.35
N SER A 350 -5.82 -4.26 0.00
CA SER A 350 -4.63 -3.88 -0.75
C SER A 350 -3.57 -4.99 -0.74
N GLY A 351 -3.36 -5.64 0.42
CA GLY A 351 -2.48 -6.79 0.54
C GLY A 351 -2.97 -7.99 -0.26
N LEU A 352 -4.28 -8.30 -0.18
CA LEU A 352 -4.92 -9.37 -0.96
C LEU A 352 -4.72 -9.16 -2.46
N SER A 353 -4.97 -7.93 -2.95
CA SER A 353 -4.69 -7.56 -4.34
C SER A 353 -3.20 -7.74 -4.70
N THR A 354 -2.29 -7.30 -3.83
CA THR A 354 -0.84 -7.42 -4.07
C THR A 354 -0.38 -8.87 -4.25
N VAL A 355 -0.95 -9.83 -3.51
CA VAL A 355 -0.60 -11.24 -3.66
C VAL A 355 -1.44 -12.00 -4.67
N GLN A 356 -2.53 -11.43 -5.18
CA GLN A 356 -3.27 -11.99 -6.31
C GLN A 356 -2.59 -11.69 -7.65
N HIS A 357 -1.94 -10.53 -7.75
CA HIS A 357 -1.37 -10.01 -8.99
C HIS A 357 0.15 -9.93 -8.94
N MET A 358 0.84 -10.39 -9.98
CA MET A 358 2.25 -10.07 -10.21
C MET A 358 2.37 -8.74 -10.96
N VAL A 359 2.48 -7.62 -10.25
CA VAL A 359 2.80 -6.30 -10.83
C VAL A 359 4.32 -6.14 -10.97
N ILE A 360 4.79 -5.98 -12.20
CA ILE A 360 6.22 -5.94 -12.56
C ILE A 360 6.53 -4.73 -13.45
N ILE A 361 7.81 -4.38 -13.58
CA ILE A 361 8.25 -3.31 -14.48
C ILE A 361 8.36 -3.82 -15.91
N ASP A 362 7.78 -3.08 -16.86
CA ASP A 362 7.98 -3.25 -18.29
C ASP A 362 9.34 -2.70 -18.71
N ASN A 363 10.39 -3.51 -18.55
CA ASN A 363 11.77 -3.11 -18.86
C ASN A 363 11.98 -2.78 -20.35
N GLU A 364 11.22 -3.42 -21.25
CA GLU A 364 11.29 -3.18 -22.69
C GLU A 364 10.75 -1.78 -23.02
N LYS A 365 9.51 -1.48 -22.61
CA LYS A 365 8.93 -0.14 -22.80
C LYS A 365 9.76 0.94 -22.09
N ALA A 366 10.25 0.66 -20.89
CA ALA A 366 11.11 1.58 -20.16
C ALA A 366 12.40 1.89 -20.93
N ALA A 367 13.02 0.91 -21.58
CA ALA A 367 14.20 1.12 -22.42
C ALA A 367 13.89 1.95 -23.67
N MET A 368 12.79 1.64 -24.38
CA MET A 368 12.35 2.39 -25.55
C MET A 368 12.07 3.87 -25.23
N ILE A 369 11.50 4.16 -24.06
CA ILE A 369 11.26 5.55 -23.60
C ILE A 369 12.60 6.28 -23.34
N ARG A 370 13.60 5.60 -22.76
CA ARG A 370 14.94 6.18 -22.55
C ARG A 370 15.66 6.47 -23.85
N GLU A 371 15.49 5.63 -24.88
CA GLU A 371 16.04 5.87 -26.21
C GLU A 371 15.48 7.15 -26.85
N ARG A 372 14.29 7.60 -26.42
CA ARG A 372 13.68 8.88 -26.83
C ARG A 372 14.09 10.06 -25.93
N GLY A 373 15.04 9.86 -25.02
CA GLY A 373 15.59 10.90 -24.15
C GLY A 373 14.73 11.24 -22.93
N VAL A 374 13.73 10.43 -22.60
CA VAL A 374 12.87 10.61 -21.43
C VAL A 374 13.29 9.65 -20.31
N ASP A 375 13.47 10.17 -19.10
CA ASP A 375 13.82 9.34 -17.94
C ASP A 375 12.61 8.56 -17.44
N SER A 376 12.63 7.24 -17.65
CA SER A 376 11.62 6.28 -17.21
C SER A 376 11.98 5.56 -15.91
N SER A 377 13.03 5.98 -15.21
CA SER A 377 13.53 5.29 -14.00
C SER A 377 13.00 5.84 -12.69
N ARG A 378 12.32 7.00 -12.72
CA ARG A 378 11.89 7.75 -11.53
C ARG A 378 10.57 8.47 -11.74
N GLY A 379 9.97 8.93 -10.64
CA GLY A 379 8.79 9.78 -10.64
C GLY A 379 7.55 9.17 -11.27
N GLY A 380 6.66 10.03 -11.78
CA GLY A 380 5.42 9.60 -12.44
C GLY A 380 5.68 8.72 -13.67
N ILE A 381 6.65 9.09 -14.52
CA ILE A 381 6.99 8.29 -15.71
C ILE A 381 7.51 6.90 -15.32
N GLY A 382 8.37 6.79 -14.30
CA GLY A 382 8.77 5.49 -13.75
C GLY A 382 7.60 4.68 -13.18
N SER A 383 6.63 5.37 -12.58
CA SER A 383 5.40 4.74 -12.08
C SER A 383 4.51 4.20 -13.22
N LEU A 384 4.51 4.82 -14.40
CA LEU A 384 3.81 4.27 -15.59
C LEU A 384 4.41 2.95 -16.07
N MET A 385 5.65 2.61 -15.70
CA MET A 385 6.33 1.40 -16.19
C MET A 385 5.85 0.12 -15.49
N TRP A 386 5.08 0.24 -14.42
CA TRP A 386 4.51 -0.92 -13.73
C TRP A 386 3.31 -1.47 -14.50
N LYS A 387 3.29 -2.78 -14.74
CA LYS A 387 2.21 -3.51 -15.42
C LYS A 387 1.83 -4.79 -14.68
N CYS A 388 0.58 -5.19 -14.81
CA CYS A 388 0.15 -6.51 -14.37
C CYS A 388 0.71 -7.57 -15.32
N ASN A 389 1.41 -8.55 -14.76
CA ASN A 389 1.71 -9.79 -15.47
C ASN A 389 0.42 -10.64 -15.52
N ASN A 390 0.28 -11.48 -16.53
CA ASN A 390 -0.89 -12.37 -16.68
C ASN A 390 -0.89 -13.57 -15.71
N ASP A 391 -0.02 -13.54 -14.69
CA ASP A 391 0.13 -14.59 -13.69
C ASP A 391 -0.65 -14.22 -12.43
N LEU A 392 -1.76 -14.95 -12.22
CA LEU A 392 -2.70 -14.73 -11.13
C LEU A 392 -2.63 -15.89 -10.14
N THR A 393 -2.65 -15.56 -8.87
CA THR A 393 -2.73 -16.54 -7.78
C THR A 393 -3.96 -16.21 -6.94
N VAL A 394 -5.07 -16.92 -7.15
CA VAL A 394 -6.32 -16.67 -6.44
C VAL A 394 -6.63 -17.85 -5.54
N PHE A 395 -6.58 -17.61 -4.22
CA PHE A 395 -6.94 -18.62 -3.23
C PHE A 395 -8.46 -18.65 -3.00
N GLY A 396 -9.01 -19.86 -2.90
CA GLY A 396 -10.43 -20.08 -2.69
C GLY A 396 -11.22 -19.92 -3.98
N ASP A 397 -12.28 -19.11 -3.95
CA ASP A 397 -13.07 -18.84 -5.14
C ASP A 397 -12.38 -17.92 -6.14
N VAL A 398 -12.69 -18.13 -7.42
CA VAL A 398 -12.27 -17.23 -8.49
C VAL A 398 -12.84 -15.80 -8.32
N GLU A 399 -14.01 -15.64 -7.72
CA GLU A 399 -14.63 -14.33 -7.43
C GLU A 399 -13.92 -13.56 -6.29
N ASN A 400 -12.93 -14.18 -5.62
CA ASN A 400 -12.09 -13.48 -4.65
C ASN A 400 -11.11 -12.49 -5.32
N LEU A 401 -10.92 -12.58 -6.64
CA LEU A 401 -9.99 -11.72 -7.40
C LEU A 401 -10.37 -10.23 -7.30
N LEU A 402 -9.47 -9.41 -6.77
CA LEU A 402 -9.61 -7.95 -6.68
C LEU A 402 -8.99 -7.26 -7.91
N ALA A 403 -9.28 -5.97 -8.09
CA ALA A 403 -8.52 -5.14 -9.02
C ALA A 403 -7.05 -4.99 -8.56
N PRO A 404 -6.09 -4.86 -9.49
CA PRO A 404 -4.66 -4.75 -9.15
C PRO A 404 -4.29 -3.37 -8.58
N THR A 405 -3.63 -3.35 -7.42
CA THR A 405 -3.10 -2.13 -6.79
C THR A 405 -1.69 -1.78 -7.28
N HIS A 406 -1.38 -0.49 -7.44
CA HIS A 406 -0.06 0.00 -7.81
C HIS A 406 0.91 -0.11 -6.62
N PRO A 407 2.08 -0.74 -6.79
CA PRO A 407 2.96 -1.08 -5.66
C PRO A 407 3.58 0.15 -4.97
N ILE A 408 3.70 1.27 -5.67
CA ILE A 408 4.25 2.51 -5.10
C ILE A 408 3.18 3.38 -4.45
N HIS A 409 1.97 3.48 -5.02
CA HIS A 409 1.00 4.52 -4.67
C HIS A 409 -0.21 4.00 -3.89
N ASN A 410 -0.41 2.68 -3.87
CA ASN A 410 -1.56 1.99 -3.29
C ASN A 410 -2.91 2.59 -3.69
N ILE A 411 -3.09 2.75 -4.99
CA ILE A 411 -4.35 2.97 -5.71
C ILE A 411 -4.33 2.00 -6.89
N SER A 412 -5.46 1.65 -7.48
CA SER A 412 -5.44 0.72 -8.62
C SER A 412 -4.51 1.20 -9.73
N VAL A 413 -3.84 0.26 -10.40
CA VAL A 413 -2.82 0.56 -11.44
C VAL A 413 -3.36 1.54 -12.49
N HIS A 414 -4.61 1.37 -12.90
CA HIS A 414 -5.28 2.25 -13.86
C HIS A 414 -5.49 3.68 -13.33
N LYS A 415 -5.90 3.85 -12.06
CA LYS A 415 -6.06 5.17 -11.43
C LYS A 415 -4.73 5.91 -11.30
N ALA A 416 -3.66 5.22 -10.92
CA ALA A 416 -2.31 5.80 -10.86
C ALA A 416 -1.86 6.30 -12.23
N ARG A 417 -2.08 5.52 -13.28
CA ARG A 417 -1.76 5.95 -14.65
C ARG A 417 -2.59 7.14 -15.07
N ALA A 418 -3.90 7.14 -14.84
CA ALA A 418 -4.79 8.20 -15.29
C ALA A 418 -4.39 9.58 -14.72
N ILE A 419 -4.10 9.68 -13.43
CA ILE A 419 -3.65 10.94 -12.81
C ILE A 419 -2.27 11.37 -13.34
N ILE A 420 -1.36 10.43 -13.57
CA ILE A 420 -0.03 10.73 -14.14
C ILE A 420 -0.18 11.22 -15.59
N HIS A 421 -0.97 10.54 -16.42
CA HIS A 421 -1.26 10.99 -17.79
C HIS A 421 -1.81 12.42 -17.82
N TYR A 422 -2.69 12.76 -16.88
CA TYR A 422 -3.25 14.10 -16.77
C TYR A 422 -2.17 15.18 -16.51
N PHE A 423 -1.31 14.96 -15.51
CA PHE A 423 -0.33 15.97 -15.08
C PHE A 423 0.99 15.95 -15.88
N TYR A 424 1.31 14.86 -16.56
CA TYR A 424 2.51 14.70 -17.39
C TYR A 424 2.24 14.85 -18.89
N ARG A 425 1.02 15.22 -19.32
CA ARG A 425 0.61 15.26 -20.74
C ARG A 425 1.66 15.85 -21.70
N ASP A 426 2.34 16.93 -21.30
CA ASP A 426 3.32 17.63 -22.13
C ASP A 426 4.62 16.80 -22.28
N GLU A 427 5.07 16.14 -21.20
CA GLU A 427 6.25 15.26 -21.19
C GLU A 427 5.98 13.93 -21.91
N LEU A 428 4.72 13.49 -21.90
CA LEU A 428 4.30 12.23 -22.50
C LEU A 428 4.02 12.34 -24.01
N ALA A 429 3.83 13.55 -24.56
CA ALA A 429 3.40 13.77 -25.94
C ALA A 429 4.27 13.06 -27.00
N GLY A 430 5.57 12.91 -26.75
CA GLY A 430 6.52 12.24 -27.66
C GLY A 430 6.66 10.72 -27.47
N ILE A 431 5.97 10.14 -26.49
CA ILE A 431 6.10 8.72 -26.10
C ILE A 431 4.76 8.02 -25.89
N THR A 432 3.63 8.63 -26.26
CA THR A 432 2.28 8.10 -26.02
C THR A 432 2.06 6.69 -26.57
N ASP A 433 2.68 6.36 -27.71
CA ASP A 433 2.65 5.04 -28.34
C ASP A 433 3.38 3.95 -27.54
N LEU A 434 4.26 4.34 -26.60
CA LEU A 434 5.00 3.44 -25.73
C LEU A 434 4.36 3.28 -24.35
N LEU A 435 3.38 4.11 -24.00
CA LEU A 435 2.73 4.03 -22.68
C LEU A 435 1.80 2.80 -22.61
N PRO A 436 1.50 2.29 -21.41
CA PRO A 436 0.48 1.27 -21.25
C PRO A 436 -0.85 1.80 -21.78
N THR A 437 -1.49 1.06 -22.69
CA THR A 437 -2.75 1.44 -23.36
C THR A 437 -3.99 1.01 -22.58
N ASP A 438 -3.84 0.77 -21.27
CA ASP A 438 -4.92 0.30 -20.43
C ASP A 438 -5.86 1.48 -20.18
N GLU A 439 -6.75 1.66 -21.16
CA GLU A 439 -7.79 2.68 -21.33
C GLU A 439 -7.28 4.08 -21.72
N ALA A 440 -7.86 4.61 -22.81
CA ALA A 440 -7.52 5.90 -23.39
C ALA A 440 -7.59 7.03 -22.33
N PRO A 441 -6.77 8.09 -22.45
CA PRO A 441 -6.96 9.29 -21.62
C PRO A 441 -8.41 9.75 -21.75
N LEU A 442 -9.04 10.13 -20.64
CA LEU A 442 -10.34 10.78 -20.63
C LEU A 442 -10.32 11.89 -21.68
N GLU A 443 -11.10 11.71 -22.76
CA GLU A 443 -11.17 12.70 -23.84
C GLU A 443 -11.59 14.07 -23.27
N GLU A 444 -11.05 15.13 -23.88
CA GLU A 444 -11.03 16.52 -23.41
C GLU A 444 -12.35 17.13 -22.91
#